data_AF-E4UQW9-F1
#
_entry.id   AF-E4UQW9-F1
#
_cell.length_a   1.000
_cell.length_b   1.000
_cell.length_c   1.000
_cell.angle_alpha   90.00
_cell.angle_beta   90.00
_cell.angle_gamma   90.00
#
_symmetry.space_group_name_H-M   'P 1'
#
loop_
_entity.id
_entity.type
_entity.pdbx_description
1 polymer ?
#
loop_
_entity_poly.entity_id
_entity_poly.type
_entity_poly.pdbx_seq_one_letter_code
_entity_poly.pdbx_strand_id
1 'polypeptide(L)'
;MRASSLLALGAATLLPFATAQLSDDGGDEGGALGATICKAATVAVWNLPVPGDCTRFVKCEVRKDGTFTGLSTFYTCDRGLHFNAATQTCDWPDLAGCKIRFEYINGK
;
A
#
# COMPACT_ATOMS: atom_id res chain seq x y z
N MET A 1 0.00 12.24 -67.11
CA MET A 1 -0.13 10.79 -66.89
C MET A 1 0.28 10.48 -65.46
N ARG A 2 -0.66 9.98 -64.65
CA ARG A 2 -0.54 9.32 -63.34
C ARG A 2 0.63 9.74 -62.42
N ALA A 3 0.38 10.74 -61.57
CA ALA A 3 1.07 10.85 -60.27
C ALA A 3 0.35 9.90 -59.31
N SER A 4 0.86 8.68 -59.17
CA SER A 4 0.35 7.70 -58.22
C SER A 4 0.90 7.98 -56.83
N SER A 5 -0.02 8.18 -55.90
CA SER A 5 0.14 8.42 -54.48
C SER A 5 1.10 7.44 -53.82
N LEU A 6 2.15 7.94 -53.16
CA LEU A 6 2.89 7.21 -52.14
C LEU A 6 2.33 7.63 -50.78
N LEU A 7 1.55 6.73 -50.17
CA LEU A 7 1.19 6.83 -48.76
C LEU A 7 2.47 6.70 -47.94
N ALA A 8 2.82 7.76 -47.21
CA ALA A 8 3.77 7.66 -46.10
C ALA A 8 3.08 6.86 -44.98
N LEU A 9 3.33 5.55 -44.94
CA LEU A 9 3.06 4.74 -43.76
C LEU A 9 4.06 5.16 -42.69
N GLY A 10 3.66 6.15 -41.88
CA GLY A 10 4.32 6.47 -40.64
C GLY A 10 4.24 5.25 -39.73
N ALA A 11 5.32 4.48 -39.66
CA ALA A 11 5.51 3.49 -38.61
C ALA A 11 5.64 4.26 -37.29
N ALA A 12 4.51 4.43 -36.61
CA ALA A 12 4.49 4.85 -35.22
C ALA A 12 5.40 3.89 -34.47
N THR A 13 6.50 4.45 -33.99
CA THR A 13 7.48 3.76 -33.15
C THR A 13 6.71 3.13 -31.99
N LEU A 14 6.57 1.80 -32.03
CA LEU A 14 6.33 1.01 -30.83
C LEU A 14 7.58 1.17 -29.96
N LEU A 15 7.69 2.30 -29.27
CA LEU A 15 8.39 2.33 -28.01
C LEU A 15 7.60 1.34 -27.15
N PRO A 16 8.14 0.16 -26.80
CA PRO A 16 7.52 -0.62 -25.73
C PRO A 16 7.36 0.35 -24.57
N PHE A 17 6.12 0.50 -24.14
CA PHE A 17 5.74 1.37 -23.03
C PHE A 17 6.81 1.28 -21.95
N ALA A 18 7.30 2.46 -21.57
CA ALA A 18 8.35 2.69 -20.62
C ALA A 18 8.42 1.59 -19.55
N THR A 19 9.64 1.12 -19.31
CA THR A 19 10.01 0.26 -18.20
C THR A 19 9.30 0.70 -16.93
N ALA A 20 8.26 -0.03 -16.53
CA ALA A 20 7.82 -0.02 -15.14
C ALA A 20 8.85 -0.82 -14.34
N GLN A 21 10.07 -0.27 -14.21
CA GLN A 21 10.82 -0.45 -13.00
C GLN A 21 10.12 0.42 -11.96
N LEU A 22 9.06 -0.09 -11.34
CA LEU A 22 8.63 0.49 -10.08
C LEU A 22 9.64 0.02 -9.04
N SER A 23 10.39 0.98 -8.55
CA SER A 23 11.31 0.89 -7.44
C SER A 23 10.73 0.00 -6.33
N ASP A 24 11.54 -0.96 -5.87
CA ASP A 24 11.33 -1.79 -4.69
C ASP A 24 11.31 -0.94 -3.39
N ASP A 25 10.31 -0.07 -3.26
CA ASP A 25 9.92 0.61 -2.01
C ASP A 25 8.49 0.16 -1.57
N GLY A 26 8.13 -1.07 -1.97
CA GLY A 26 7.47 -2.07 -1.11
C GLY A 26 6.05 -1.81 -0.57
N GLY A 27 5.19 -1.10 -1.30
CA GLY A 27 3.82 -0.88 -0.82
C GLY A 27 2.72 -1.07 -1.88
N ASP A 28 1.63 -1.75 -1.52
CA ASP A 28 0.42 -1.90 -2.34
C ASP A 28 -0.54 -0.72 -2.10
N GLU A 29 -1.33 -0.32 -3.10
CA GLU A 29 -2.36 0.71 -2.91
C GLU A 29 -3.41 0.27 -1.86
N GLY A 30 -3.75 1.16 -0.94
CA GLY A 30 -4.64 0.84 0.19
C GLY A 30 -6.12 0.68 -0.19
N GLY A 31 -6.57 1.32 -1.28
CA GLY A 31 -7.96 1.24 -1.75
C GLY A 31 -9.00 1.56 -0.65
N ALA A 32 -10.19 0.96 -0.77
CA ALA A 32 -11.30 1.21 0.17
C ALA A 32 -11.02 0.71 1.59
N LEU A 33 -10.28 -0.40 1.73
CA LEU A 33 -9.92 -0.96 3.03
C LEU A 33 -8.93 -0.05 3.75
N GLY A 34 -7.85 0.35 3.07
CA GLY A 34 -6.87 1.30 3.59
C GLY A 34 -7.53 2.62 3.97
N ALA A 35 -8.41 3.16 3.11
CA ALA A 35 -9.18 4.35 3.43
C ALA A 35 -10.07 4.19 4.68
N THR A 36 -10.65 3.01 4.90
CA THR A 36 -11.46 2.73 6.10
C THR A 36 -10.61 2.67 7.35
N ILE A 37 -9.46 2.00 7.31
CA ILE A 37 -8.53 1.91 8.45
C ILE A 37 -7.97 3.31 8.77
N CYS A 38 -7.56 4.06 7.74
CA CYS A 38 -6.95 5.38 7.88
C CYS A 38 -7.88 6.48 8.38
N LYS A 39 -9.18 6.23 8.57
CA LYS A 39 -10.06 7.14 9.31
C LYS A 39 -9.63 7.35 10.76
N ALA A 40 -8.90 6.39 11.33
CA ALA A 40 -8.35 6.49 12.69
C ALA A 40 -6.96 7.15 12.74
N ALA A 41 -6.38 7.54 11.61
CA ALA A 41 -5.05 8.13 11.56
C ALA A 41 -5.05 9.56 12.12
N THR A 42 -3.92 9.96 12.68
CA THR A 42 -3.67 11.30 13.24
C THR A 42 -2.30 11.80 12.83
N VAL A 43 -1.98 13.06 13.16
CA VAL A 43 -0.63 13.61 12.97
C VAL A 43 0.46 12.84 13.73
N ALA A 44 0.11 12.14 14.81
CA ALA A 44 1.05 11.36 15.62
C ALA A 44 1.08 9.87 15.24
N VAL A 45 -0.01 9.36 14.66
CA VAL A 45 -0.20 7.95 14.34
C VAL A 45 -0.70 7.82 12.91
N TRP A 46 0.20 7.45 12.00
CA TRP A 46 -0.10 7.31 10.56
C TRP A 46 0.18 5.91 10.03
N ASN A 47 0.88 5.05 10.78
CA ASN A 47 0.95 3.62 10.49
C ASN A 47 -0.05 2.89 11.38
N LEU A 48 -1.00 2.17 10.77
CA LEU A 48 -2.08 1.50 11.47
C LEU A 48 -2.06 -0.02 11.20
N PRO A 49 -2.48 -0.84 12.18
CA PRO A 49 -2.53 -2.28 12.03
C PRO A 49 -3.60 -2.69 11.00
N VAL A 50 -3.32 -3.76 10.24
CA VAL A 50 -4.33 -4.40 9.39
C VAL A 50 -5.14 -5.39 10.23
N PRO A 51 -6.47 -5.26 10.32
CA PRO A 51 -7.29 -6.20 11.07
C PRO A 51 -7.14 -7.63 10.53
N GLY A 52 -6.75 -8.56 11.41
CA GLY A 52 -6.58 -9.97 11.05
C GLY A 52 -5.25 -10.34 10.40
N ASP A 53 -4.38 -9.36 10.11
CA ASP A 53 -3.07 -9.58 9.52
C ASP A 53 -1.98 -8.84 10.30
N CYS A 54 -1.24 -9.57 11.14
CA CYS A 54 -0.17 -9.00 11.95
C CYS A 54 1.10 -8.68 11.16
N THR A 55 1.29 -9.28 9.97
CA THR A 55 2.51 -9.06 9.17
C THR A 55 2.35 -7.88 8.22
N ARG A 56 1.21 -7.18 8.26
CA ARG A 56 0.94 -6.02 7.41
C ARG A 56 0.51 -4.81 8.22
N PHE A 57 0.81 -3.64 7.69
CA PHE A 57 0.31 -2.38 8.18
C PHE A 57 -0.08 -1.48 7.02
N VAL A 58 -0.88 -0.47 7.29
CA VAL A 58 -1.20 0.58 6.33
C VAL A 58 -0.57 1.88 6.76
N LYS A 59 0.15 2.51 5.85
CA LYS A 59 0.63 3.89 5.98
C LYS A 59 -0.42 4.82 5.40
N CYS A 60 -0.90 5.74 6.22
CA CYS A 60 -1.90 6.72 5.88
C CYS A 60 -1.24 8.06 5.61
N GLU A 61 -1.57 8.72 4.51
CA GLU A 61 -1.13 10.09 4.31
C GLU A 61 -2.07 11.04 5.05
N VAL A 62 -1.51 11.75 6.03
CA VAL A 62 -2.24 12.67 6.91
C VAL A 62 -1.67 14.07 6.73
N ARG A 63 -2.56 15.06 6.59
CA ARG A 63 -2.19 16.48 6.52
C ARG A 63 -1.74 16.99 7.88
N LYS A 64 -1.09 18.16 7.90
CA LYS A 64 -0.67 18.84 9.14
C LYS A 64 -1.83 19.18 10.08
N ASP A 65 -3.04 19.30 9.57
CA ASP A 65 -4.26 19.54 10.35
C ASP A 65 -4.87 18.24 10.93
N GLY A 66 -4.25 17.08 10.68
CA GLY A 66 -4.74 15.77 11.14
C GLY A 66 -5.73 15.10 10.19
N THR A 67 -6.05 15.71 9.05
CA THR A 67 -7.00 15.14 8.09
C THR A 67 -6.33 14.13 7.18
N PHE A 68 -6.88 12.92 7.11
CA PHE A 68 -6.49 11.90 6.14
C PHE A 68 -6.73 12.41 4.69
N THR A 69 -5.76 12.22 3.79
CA THR A 69 -5.84 12.73 2.41
C THR A 69 -6.69 11.88 1.48
N GLY A 70 -6.96 10.62 1.86
CA GLY A 70 -7.52 9.60 0.98
C GLY A 70 -6.46 8.64 0.44
N LEU A 71 -5.17 8.98 0.53
CA LEU A 71 -4.07 8.15 0.05
C LEU A 71 -3.54 7.25 1.15
N SER A 72 -3.47 5.96 0.86
CA SER A 72 -2.97 4.95 1.79
C SER A 72 -2.23 3.86 1.04
N THR A 73 -1.26 3.25 1.71
CA THR A 73 -0.38 2.23 1.14
C THR A 73 -0.19 1.10 2.15
N PHE A 74 -0.46 -0.14 1.76
CA PHE A 74 -0.17 -1.31 2.57
C PHE A 74 1.29 -1.70 2.44
N TYR A 75 1.93 -2.01 3.56
CA TYR A 75 3.28 -2.53 3.63
C TYR A 75 3.26 -3.90 4.30
N THR A 76 4.20 -4.74 3.91
CA THR A 76 4.43 -6.06 4.53
C THR A 76 5.71 -6.00 5.34
N CYS A 77 5.66 -6.47 6.57
CA CYS A 77 6.82 -6.64 7.42
C CYS A 77 7.75 -7.73 6.88
N ASP A 78 9.04 -7.60 7.18
CA ASP A 78 10.00 -8.67 6.89
C ASP A 78 9.58 -9.99 7.55
N ARG A 79 10.07 -11.08 6.97
CA ARG A 79 9.70 -12.44 7.37
C ARG A 79 9.85 -12.63 8.88
N GLY A 80 8.73 -12.97 9.53
CA GLY A 80 8.69 -13.30 10.96
C GLY A 80 8.50 -12.10 11.90
N LEU A 81 8.39 -10.88 11.37
CA LEU A 81 8.07 -9.69 12.14
C LEU A 81 6.58 -9.36 12.08
N HIS A 82 6.08 -8.76 13.15
CA HIS A 82 4.72 -8.24 13.26
C HIS A 82 4.72 -6.72 13.38
N PHE A 83 3.68 -6.08 12.87
CA PHE A 83 3.50 -4.65 13.07
C PHE A 83 3.22 -4.34 14.55
N ASN A 84 4.06 -3.48 15.13
CA ASN A 84 3.93 -2.93 16.47
C ASN A 84 3.31 -1.54 16.39
N ALA A 85 2.04 -1.42 16.79
CA ALA A 85 1.32 -0.15 16.74
C ALA A 85 1.85 0.90 17.73
N ALA A 86 2.55 0.49 18.80
CA ALA A 86 3.13 1.41 19.76
C ALA A 86 4.36 2.13 19.20
N THR A 87 5.19 1.43 18.41
CA THR A 87 6.39 1.99 17.77
C THR A 87 6.15 2.41 16.32
N GLN A 88 5.00 2.04 15.72
CA GLN A 88 4.66 2.25 14.31
C GLN A 88 5.64 1.59 13.34
N THR A 89 6.24 0.47 13.73
CA THR A 89 7.24 -0.29 12.95
C THR A 89 6.99 -1.78 13.06
N CYS A 90 7.65 -2.56 12.20
CA CYS A 90 7.73 -4.01 12.36
C CYS A 90 8.69 -4.35 13.51
N ASP A 91 8.32 -5.34 14.32
CA ASP A 91 9.04 -5.78 15.50
C ASP A 91 8.84 -7.28 15.71
N TRP A 92 9.55 -7.86 16.68
CA TRP A 92 9.38 -9.25 17.06
C TRP A 92 7.96 -9.50 17.57
N PRO A 93 7.32 -10.64 17.21
CA PRO A 93 5.93 -10.94 17.58
C PRO A 93 5.61 -10.76 19.07
N ASP A 94 6.54 -11.16 19.96
CA ASP A 94 6.37 -11.08 21.41
C ASP A 94 6.34 -9.63 21.93
N LEU A 95 6.95 -8.69 21.20
CA LEU A 95 7.01 -7.26 21.54
C LEU A 95 5.90 -6.46 20.83
N ALA A 96 5.54 -6.86 19.61
CA ALA A 96 4.53 -6.18 18.80
C ALA A 96 3.14 -6.19 19.44
N GLY A 97 2.85 -7.18 20.29
CA GLY A 97 1.57 -7.29 21.00
C GLY A 97 0.37 -7.48 20.07
N CYS A 98 0.60 -7.85 18.80
CA CYS A 98 -0.46 -8.08 17.83
C CYS A 98 -1.28 -9.29 18.27
N LYS A 99 -2.51 -9.03 18.72
CA LYS A 99 -3.48 -10.07 19.03
C LYS A 99 -4.23 -10.36 17.74
N ILE A 100 -3.86 -11.43 17.04
CA ILE A 100 -4.79 -12.03 16.08
C ILE A 100 -6.05 -12.30 16.89
N ARG A 101 -7.19 -11.69 16.54
CA ARG A 101 -8.44 -12.00 17.24
C ARG A 101 -8.72 -13.48 17.03
N PHE A 102 -8.34 -14.29 18.01
CA PHE A 102 -8.66 -15.71 18.06
C PHE A 102 -10.16 -15.95 18.28
N GLU A 103 -10.94 -14.89 18.48
CA GLU A 103 -12.40 -14.93 18.53
C GLU A 103 -13.01 -15.51 17.24
N TYR A 104 -12.28 -15.49 16.12
CA TYR A 104 -12.69 -16.16 14.87
C TYR A 104 -12.15 -17.56 14.63
N ILE A 105 -11.18 -18.08 15.41
CA ILE A 105 -10.75 -19.49 15.28
C ILE A 105 -11.52 -20.44 16.19
N ASN A 106 -12.17 -19.93 17.25
CA ASN A 106 -12.87 -20.78 18.22
C ASN A 106 -14.40 -20.65 18.22
N GLY A 107 -14.99 -19.93 17.25
CA GLY A 107 -16.42 -20.01 16.91
C GLY A 107 -17.36 -20.20 18.10
N LYS A 108 -17.28 -19.31 19.11
CA LYS A 108 -18.29 -19.20 20.16
C LYS A 108 -18.87 -17.82 20.16
#